data_AF-A0A399RA45-F1
#
_entry.id   AF-A0A399RA45-F1
#
_cell.length_a   1.000
_cell.length_b   1.000
_cell.length_c   1.000
_cell.angle_alpha   90.00
_cell.angle_beta   90.00
_cell.angle_gamma   90.00
#
_symmetry.space_group_name_H-M   'P 1'
#
loop_
_entity.id
_entity.type
_entity.pdbx_description
1 polymer ?
#
loop_
_entity_poly.entity_id
_entity_poly.type
_entity_poly.pdbx_seq_one_letter_code
_entity_poly.pdbx_strand_id
1 'polypeptide(L)'
;MVLQNRVDPFGEVHAAPERGMFMGNRGGCFHRDDQTLKPTHWASRHWITCLLAFKGRRRKLMQSGQYTELFFLDEVTALAAGHRPCFECRRGDALAFRAALISRKVFDETPSASELDALIAGEVQARRREKLPLLRCTANSLPDGAMFEHDARAWLKWQDRALLWSFGGYQAVSDLPSDHVGCLTPSASLEALRGGYLPKLHPSFNQLAA
;
A
#
# COMPACT_ATOMS: atom_id res chain seq x y z
N MET A 1 17.39 -15.60 -9.54
CA MET A 1 17.66 -14.45 -8.64
C MET A 1 16.33 -13.84 -8.22
N VAL A 2 16.20 -13.45 -6.96
CA VAL A 2 15.00 -12.76 -6.47
C VAL A 2 15.12 -11.27 -6.82
N LEU A 3 14.19 -10.74 -7.61
CA LEU A 3 14.17 -9.33 -7.97
C LEU A 3 13.79 -8.44 -6.78
N GLN A 4 14.39 -7.25 -6.70
CA GLN A 4 14.02 -6.20 -5.75
C GLN A 4 12.73 -5.49 -6.19
N ASN A 5 11.58 -6.09 -5.91
CA ASN A 5 10.28 -5.56 -6.32
C ASN A 5 9.13 -5.88 -5.36
N ARG A 6 9.43 -6.26 -4.12
CA ARG A 6 8.43 -6.51 -3.09
C ARG A 6 8.35 -5.30 -2.19
N VAL A 7 7.16 -4.76 -2.01
CA VAL A 7 6.96 -3.51 -1.27
C VAL A 7 6.44 -3.82 0.12
N ASP A 8 7.10 -3.25 1.13
CA ASP A 8 6.64 -3.34 2.51
C ASP A 8 5.67 -2.19 2.88
N PRO A 9 5.06 -2.22 4.07
CA PRO A 9 4.16 -1.16 4.53
C PRO A 9 4.83 0.21 4.70
N PHE A 10 6.15 0.27 4.86
CA PHE A 10 6.90 1.52 4.90
C PHE A 10 7.02 2.15 3.50
N GLY A 11 6.79 1.36 2.45
CA GLY A 11 6.94 1.71 1.05
C GLY A 11 8.37 1.45 0.52
N GLU A 12 9.19 0.73 1.26
CA GLU A 12 10.52 0.30 0.80
C GLU A 12 10.39 -0.88 -0.16
N VAL A 13 11.36 -1.02 -1.06
CA VAL A 13 11.38 -2.09 -2.07
C VAL A 13 12.48 -3.08 -1.76
N HIS A 14 12.12 -4.34 -1.59
CA HIS A 14 12.98 -5.41 -1.11
C HIS A 14 13.07 -6.55 -2.12
N ALA A 15 14.18 -7.29 -2.06
CA ALA A 15 14.32 -8.58 -2.72
C ALA A 15 13.79 -9.67 -1.80
N ALA A 16 12.53 -10.08 -2.03
CA ALA A 16 11.86 -11.12 -1.26
C ALA A 16 11.18 -12.11 -2.22
N PRO A 17 11.20 -13.44 -1.94
CA PRO A 17 10.67 -14.43 -2.88
C PRO A 17 9.14 -14.39 -2.98
N GLU A 18 8.46 -13.87 -1.97
CA GLU A 18 7.01 -13.88 -1.86
C GLU A 18 6.36 -13.08 -2.99
N ARG A 19 5.31 -13.66 -3.57
CA ARG A 19 4.58 -13.04 -4.68
C ARG A 19 3.48 -12.10 -4.19
N GLY A 20 2.90 -12.41 -3.02
CA GLY A 20 1.72 -11.72 -2.50
C GLY A 20 0.48 -11.88 -3.39
N MET A 21 -0.55 -11.07 -3.12
CA MET A 21 -1.85 -11.11 -3.80
C MET A 21 -2.01 -10.08 -4.91
N PHE A 22 -1.20 -9.01 -4.89
CA PHE A 22 -1.32 -7.90 -5.82
C PHE A 22 0.02 -7.55 -6.45
N MET A 23 -0.07 -6.99 -7.66
CA MET A 23 1.03 -6.27 -8.29
C MET A 23 0.73 -4.78 -8.30
N GLY A 24 1.63 -3.98 -8.85
CA GLY A 24 1.40 -2.55 -9.07
C GLY A 24 2.59 -1.88 -9.71
N ASN A 25 2.59 -0.56 -9.70
CA ASN A 25 3.72 0.24 -10.16
C ASN A 25 3.73 1.62 -9.49
N ARG A 26 4.80 2.36 -9.74
CA ARG A 26 4.99 3.76 -9.34
C ARG A 26 5.20 4.66 -10.55
N GLY A 27 4.34 4.47 -11.56
CA GLY A 27 4.15 5.35 -12.71
C GLY A 27 5.09 5.19 -13.91
N GLY A 28 6.13 4.36 -13.84
CA GLY A 28 7.09 4.21 -14.93
C GLY A 28 8.32 3.38 -14.58
N CYS A 29 9.37 3.53 -15.39
CA CYS A 29 10.61 2.76 -15.30
C CYS A 29 11.60 3.37 -14.28
N PHE A 30 11.78 2.70 -13.15
CA PHE A 30 12.84 3.03 -12.19
C PHE A 30 13.80 1.86 -11.94
N HIS A 31 13.86 0.90 -12.86
CA HIS A 31 14.91 -0.11 -12.94
C HIS A 31 15.92 0.23 -14.04
N ARG A 32 17.07 -0.42 -14.02
CA ARG A 32 18.13 -0.41 -15.04
C ARG A 32 18.05 -1.68 -15.89
N ASP A 33 18.82 -1.74 -16.97
CA ASP A 33 18.81 -2.89 -17.89
C ASP A 33 19.25 -4.21 -17.24
N ASP A 34 20.06 -4.13 -16.17
CA ASP A 34 20.47 -5.26 -15.33
C ASP A 34 19.44 -5.63 -14.24
N GLN A 35 18.24 -5.04 -14.29
CA GLN A 35 17.14 -5.23 -13.33
C GLN A 35 17.42 -4.76 -11.90
N THR A 36 18.47 -3.94 -11.69
CA THR A 36 18.68 -3.21 -10.43
C THR A 36 17.87 -1.91 -10.39
N LEU A 37 17.59 -1.37 -9.21
CA LEU A 37 16.80 -0.13 -9.07
C LEU A 37 17.65 1.14 -9.18
N LYS A 38 17.04 2.22 -9.68
CA LYS A 38 17.58 3.58 -9.59
C LYS A 38 17.44 4.10 -8.15
N PRO A 39 18.23 5.11 -7.71
CA PRO A 39 18.16 5.63 -6.33
C PRO A 39 16.77 6.11 -5.89
N THR A 40 15.97 6.61 -6.83
CA THR A 40 14.56 6.97 -6.60
C THR A 40 13.67 5.82 -7.03
N HIS A 41 12.99 5.18 -6.06
CA HIS A 41 12.12 4.03 -6.29
C HIS A 41 10.72 4.38 -6.81
N TRP A 42 10.62 5.40 -7.67
CA TRP A 42 9.40 5.79 -8.38
C TRP A 42 9.72 6.68 -9.59
N ALA A 43 8.81 6.71 -10.57
CA ALA A 43 8.95 7.56 -11.76
C ALA A 43 7.92 8.71 -11.77
N SER A 44 6.73 8.52 -11.20
CA SER A 44 5.71 9.56 -11.06
C SER A 44 4.87 9.35 -9.80
N ARG A 45 3.74 10.05 -9.68
CA ARG A 45 2.74 9.85 -8.61
C ARG A 45 1.67 8.80 -8.94
N HIS A 46 1.70 8.20 -10.14
CA HIS A 46 0.73 7.16 -10.53
C HIS A 46 1.03 5.84 -9.81
N TRP A 47 0.78 5.78 -8.51
CA TRP A 47 1.04 4.63 -7.66
C TRP A 47 -0.23 3.81 -7.55
N ILE A 48 -0.25 2.68 -8.25
CA ILE A 48 -1.45 1.88 -8.40
C ILE A 48 -1.23 0.44 -7.97
N THR A 49 -2.27 -0.13 -7.36
CA THR A 49 -2.38 -1.55 -7.04
C THR A 49 -3.25 -2.24 -8.08
N CYS A 50 -2.75 -3.32 -8.65
CA CYS A 50 -3.29 -4.06 -9.77
C CYS A 50 -3.48 -5.55 -9.44
N LEU A 51 -4.34 -6.22 -10.20
CA LEU A 51 -4.45 -7.68 -10.16
C LEU A 51 -3.20 -8.34 -10.74
N LEU A 52 -2.84 -9.50 -10.21
CA LEU A 52 -1.73 -10.32 -10.73
C LEU A 52 -1.98 -10.83 -12.16
N ALA A 53 -3.25 -11.05 -12.52
CA ALA A 53 -3.67 -11.52 -13.84
C ALA A 53 -4.89 -10.74 -14.31
N PHE A 54 -4.84 -10.23 -15.54
CA PHE A 54 -5.93 -9.46 -16.14
C PHE A 54 -5.91 -9.63 -17.66
N LYS A 55 -7.06 -9.99 -18.26
CA LYS A 55 -7.23 -10.14 -19.72
C LYS A 55 -6.15 -10.99 -20.40
N GLY A 56 -5.66 -12.05 -19.75
CA GLY A 56 -4.63 -12.94 -20.29
C GLY A 56 -3.26 -12.29 -20.55
N ARG A 57 -3.01 -11.07 -20.05
CA ARG A 57 -1.74 -10.35 -20.29
C ARG A 57 -0.57 -11.10 -19.65
N ARG A 58 0.48 -11.36 -20.42
CA ARG A 58 1.77 -11.90 -19.95
C ARG A 58 2.83 -10.81 -20.09
N ARG A 59 3.72 -10.71 -19.10
CA ARG A 59 4.77 -9.69 -19.04
C ARG A 59 6.06 -10.29 -18.54
N LYS A 60 7.18 -9.84 -19.10
CA LYS A 60 8.51 -10.05 -18.52
C LYS A 60 8.74 -8.95 -17.50
N LEU A 61 9.06 -9.32 -16.26
CA LEU A 61 9.29 -8.36 -15.18
C LEU A 61 10.52 -7.52 -15.47
N MET A 62 10.46 -6.23 -15.14
CA MET A 62 11.55 -5.27 -15.29
C MET A 62 12.20 -5.35 -16.67
N GLN A 63 11.36 -5.37 -17.71
CA GLN A 63 11.82 -5.26 -19.08
C GLN A 63 12.28 -3.83 -19.34
N SER A 64 13.47 -3.67 -19.91
CA SER A 64 14.05 -2.36 -20.26
C SER A 64 13.04 -1.46 -20.98
N GLY A 65 12.95 -0.21 -20.55
CA GLY A 65 12.02 0.80 -21.04
C GLY A 65 10.56 0.66 -20.56
N GLN A 66 10.19 -0.45 -19.92
CA GLN A 66 8.86 -0.66 -19.36
C GLN A 66 8.79 -0.21 -17.90
N TYR A 67 7.56 -0.05 -17.37
CA TYR A 67 7.39 0.31 -15.97
C TYR A 67 7.94 -0.79 -15.05
N THR A 68 8.45 -0.40 -13.89
CA THR A 68 8.87 -1.37 -12.88
C THR A 68 7.64 -1.97 -12.21
N GLU A 69 7.44 -3.28 -12.35
CA GLU A 69 6.43 -4.03 -11.59
C GLU A 69 6.82 -4.11 -10.12
N LEU A 70 5.84 -3.90 -9.24
CA LEU A 70 5.93 -4.07 -7.80
C LEU A 70 4.93 -5.13 -7.34
N PHE A 71 5.18 -5.75 -6.19
CA PHE A 71 4.35 -6.79 -5.59
C PHE A 71 4.08 -6.47 -4.12
N PHE A 72 2.86 -6.80 -3.68
CA PHE A 72 2.36 -6.53 -2.33
C PHE A 72 1.76 -7.79 -1.75
N LEU A 73 2.02 -8.04 -0.46
CA LEU A 73 1.37 -9.14 0.27
C LEU A 73 -0.13 -9.13 0.02
N ASP A 74 -0.76 -7.99 0.27
CA ASP A 74 -2.18 -7.75 0.13
C ASP A 74 -2.48 -6.26 -0.17
N GLU A 75 -3.76 -5.89 -0.17
CA GLU A 75 -4.14 -4.52 -0.48
C GLU A 75 -3.82 -3.54 0.65
N VAL A 76 -3.94 -3.98 1.91
CA VAL A 76 -3.60 -3.13 3.06
C VAL A 76 -2.13 -2.71 3.01
N THR A 77 -1.24 -3.64 2.66
CA THR A 77 0.18 -3.35 2.39
C THR A 77 0.33 -2.29 1.30
N ALA A 78 -0.41 -2.41 0.21
CA ALA A 78 -0.32 -1.48 -0.92
C ALA A 78 -0.84 -0.07 -0.58
N LEU A 79 -1.94 0.02 0.16
CA LEU A 79 -2.49 1.28 0.68
C LEU A 79 -1.49 1.96 1.62
N ALA A 80 -0.89 1.22 2.55
CA ALA A 80 0.15 1.73 3.45
C ALA A 80 1.37 2.27 2.68
N ALA A 81 1.75 1.56 1.62
CA ALA A 81 2.81 1.97 0.71
C ALA A 81 2.43 3.11 -0.25
N GLY A 82 1.22 3.70 -0.15
CA GLY A 82 0.78 4.85 -0.93
C GLY A 82 0.18 4.54 -2.30
N HIS A 83 -0.35 3.33 -2.51
CA HIS A 83 -0.97 2.94 -3.78
C HIS A 83 -2.49 2.88 -3.67
N ARG A 84 -3.19 3.49 -4.62
CA ARG A 84 -4.65 3.33 -4.75
C ARG A 84 -5.02 2.17 -5.68
N PRO A 85 -6.25 1.63 -5.63
CA PRO A 85 -6.69 0.64 -6.62
C PRO A 85 -6.64 1.19 -8.05
N CYS A 86 -6.26 0.32 -8.99
CA CYS A 86 -6.19 0.65 -10.42
C CYS A 86 -7.60 0.74 -11.06
N PHE A 87 -7.89 1.84 -11.76
CA PHE A 87 -9.15 2.02 -12.51
C PHE A 87 -9.33 1.09 -13.72
N GLU A 88 -8.29 0.38 -14.16
CA GLU A 88 -8.37 -0.57 -15.28
C GLU A 88 -8.77 -1.97 -14.78
N CYS A 89 -7.88 -2.64 -14.05
CA CYS A 89 -8.08 -4.05 -13.66
C CYS A 89 -8.80 -4.21 -12.32
N ARG A 90 -8.87 -3.16 -11.50
CA ARG A 90 -9.54 -3.14 -10.20
C ARG A 90 -10.64 -2.07 -10.15
N ARG A 91 -11.34 -1.86 -11.27
CA ARG A 91 -12.27 -0.73 -11.43
C ARG A 91 -13.34 -0.63 -10.34
N GLY A 92 -13.94 -1.76 -9.94
CA GLY A 92 -14.92 -1.77 -8.84
C GLY A 92 -14.32 -1.27 -7.52
N ASP A 93 -13.17 -1.83 -7.14
CA ASP A 93 -12.41 -1.42 -5.95
C ASP A 93 -12.01 0.08 -6.02
N ALA A 94 -11.56 0.56 -7.19
CA ALA A 94 -11.18 1.97 -7.39
C ALA A 94 -12.36 2.93 -7.26
N LEU A 95 -13.54 2.54 -7.75
CA LEU A 95 -14.77 3.32 -7.61
C LEU A 95 -15.25 3.34 -6.16
N ALA A 96 -15.18 2.21 -5.45
CA ALA A 96 -15.53 2.13 -4.03
C ALA A 96 -14.58 2.98 -3.17
N PHE A 97 -13.28 2.92 -3.43
CA PHE A 97 -12.28 3.75 -2.75
C PHE A 97 -12.56 5.25 -2.95
N ARG A 98 -12.86 5.65 -4.18
CA ARG A 98 -13.22 7.03 -4.50
C ARG A 98 -14.53 7.46 -3.83
N ALA A 99 -15.55 6.60 -3.83
CA ALA A 99 -16.82 6.88 -3.17
C ALA A 99 -16.65 7.07 -1.65
N ALA A 100 -15.78 6.27 -1.01
CA ALA A 100 -15.47 6.41 0.40
C ALA A 100 -14.77 7.76 0.72
N LEU A 101 -13.90 8.25 -0.16
CA LEU A 101 -13.30 9.58 0.01
C LEU A 101 -14.32 10.72 -0.10
N ILE A 102 -15.29 10.59 -1.01
CA ILE A 102 -16.39 11.56 -1.16
C ILE A 102 -17.31 11.52 0.07
N SER A 103 -17.66 10.33 0.58
CA SER A 103 -18.50 10.21 1.78
C SER A 103 -17.86 10.82 3.02
N ARG A 104 -16.52 10.84 3.06
CA ARG A 104 -15.71 11.47 4.10
C ARG A 104 -15.44 12.96 3.87
N LYS A 105 -15.97 13.54 2.79
CA LYS A 105 -15.76 14.95 2.39
C LYS A 105 -14.28 15.30 2.24
N VAL A 106 -13.46 14.34 1.80
CA VAL A 106 -12.07 14.62 1.40
C VAL A 106 -12.04 15.40 0.09
N PHE A 107 -13.06 15.20 -0.75
CA PHE A 107 -13.32 15.96 -1.96
C PHE A 107 -14.80 16.35 -2.00
N ASP A 108 -15.08 17.59 -2.44
CA ASP A 108 -16.44 18.08 -2.65
C ASP A 108 -17.07 17.51 -3.94
N GLU A 109 -16.24 17.27 -4.96
CA GLU A 109 -16.63 16.68 -6.23
C GLU A 109 -15.93 15.34 -6.47
N THR A 110 -16.28 14.65 -7.56
CA THR A 110 -15.64 13.37 -7.90
C THR A 110 -14.19 13.62 -8.36
N PRO A 111 -13.17 13.17 -7.60
CA PRO A 111 -11.80 13.44 -7.98
C PRO A 111 -11.36 12.62 -9.20
N SER A 112 -10.51 13.22 -10.00
CA SER A 112 -9.72 12.56 -11.04
C SER A 112 -8.70 11.60 -10.45
N ALA A 113 -8.17 10.70 -11.29
CA ALA A 113 -7.08 9.82 -10.88
C ALA A 113 -5.81 10.60 -10.48
N SER A 114 -5.55 11.74 -11.14
CA SER A 114 -4.40 12.59 -10.85
C SER A 114 -4.49 13.26 -9.47
N GLU A 115 -5.68 13.70 -9.07
CA GLU A 115 -5.92 14.28 -7.75
C GLU A 115 -5.75 13.24 -6.64
N LEU A 116 -6.26 12.01 -6.86
CA LEU A 116 -6.03 10.89 -5.94
C LEU A 116 -4.54 10.57 -5.81
N ASP A 117 -3.83 10.52 -6.93
CA ASP A 117 -2.39 10.24 -6.99
C ASP A 117 -1.57 11.35 -6.30
N ALA A 118 -1.98 12.61 -6.47
CA ALA A 118 -1.36 13.76 -5.80
C ALA A 118 -1.54 13.73 -4.28
N LEU A 119 -2.74 13.35 -3.81
CA LEU A 119 -3.04 13.29 -2.38
C LEU A 119 -2.33 12.11 -1.69
N ILE A 120 -2.38 10.92 -2.28
CA ILE A 120 -1.88 9.69 -1.63
C ILE A 120 -0.38 9.51 -1.87
N ALA A 121 0.02 9.34 -3.14
CA ALA A 121 1.43 9.11 -3.46
C ALA A 121 2.26 10.38 -3.22
N GLY A 122 1.67 11.56 -3.38
CA GLY A 122 2.33 12.82 -3.06
C GLY A 122 2.72 12.93 -1.58
N GLU A 123 1.84 12.54 -0.65
CA GLU A 123 2.13 12.48 0.79
C GLU A 123 3.33 11.56 1.08
N VAL A 124 3.31 10.34 0.55
CA VAL A 124 4.40 9.37 0.76
C VAL A 124 5.71 9.85 0.12
N GLN A 125 5.66 10.45 -1.06
CA GLN A 125 6.83 11.00 -1.72
C GLN A 125 7.43 12.19 -0.97
N ALA A 126 6.60 13.11 -0.45
CA ALA A 126 7.06 14.25 0.34
C ALA A 126 7.78 13.75 1.60
N ARG A 127 7.13 12.86 2.37
CA ARG A 127 7.71 12.23 3.55
C ARG A 127 9.07 11.60 3.26
N ARG A 128 9.20 10.86 2.16
CA ARG A 128 10.45 10.18 1.78
C ARG A 128 11.54 11.13 1.31
N ARG A 129 11.20 12.14 0.51
CA ARG A 129 12.16 13.12 -0.01
C ARG A 129 12.76 13.98 1.10
N GLU A 130 11.92 14.40 2.02
CA GLU A 130 12.29 15.29 3.13
C GLU A 130 12.70 14.52 4.40
N LYS A 131 12.68 13.18 4.36
CA LYS A 131 12.97 12.30 5.50
C LYS A 131 12.13 12.66 6.75
N LEU A 132 10.88 13.03 6.53
CA LEU A 132 9.97 13.39 7.61
C LEU A 132 9.63 12.15 8.46
N PRO A 133 9.52 12.30 9.78
CA PRO A 133 9.08 11.21 10.65
C PRO A 133 7.64 10.81 10.35
N LEU A 134 7.26 9.59 10.76
CA LEU A 134 5.86 9.15 10.73
C LEU A 134 5.02 10.01 11.69
N LEU A 135 3.78 10.32 11.29
CA LEU A 135 2.81 10.94 12.17
C LEU A 135 2.55 10.03 13.37
N ARG A 136 2.67 10.55 14.59
CA ARG A 136 2.38 9.79 15.82
C ARG A 136 0.90 9.88 16.16
N CYS A 137 0.30 8.74 16.52
CA CYS A 137 -1.10 8.62 16.90
C CYS A 137 -1.29 7.47 17.89
N THR A 138 -2.47 7.34 18.51
CA THR A 138 -2.80 6.14 19.29
C THR A 138 -3.30 5.04 18.34
N ALA A 139 -2.88 3.80 18.56
CA ALA A 139 -3.25 2.70 17.68
C ALA A 139 -4.78 2.50 17.61
N ASN A 140 -5.49 2.73 18.72
CA ASN A 140 -6.94 2.64 18.80
C ASN A 140 -7.70 3.71 17.96
N SER A 141 -7.05 4.82 17.61
CA SER A 141 -7.65 5.86 16.76
C SER A 141 -7.65 5.53 15.27
N LEU A 142 -6.91 4.49 14.87
CA LEU A 142 -6.80 4.06 13.49
C LEU A 142 -8.04 3.24 13.08
N PRO A 143 -8.52 3.35 11.83
CA PRO A 143 -9.55 2.48 11.31
C PRO A 143 -9.01 1.07 11.02
N ASP A 144 -9.90 0.08 10.99
CA ASP A 144 -9.54 -1.27 10.54
C ASP A 144 -8.95 -1.24 9.13
N GLY A 145 -7.90 -2.03 8.91
CA GLY A 145 -7.16 -2.01 7.64
C GLY A 145 -6.08 -0.94 7.55
N ALA A 146 -5.88 -0.13 8.59
CA ALA A 146 -4.72 0.75 8.69
C ALA A 146 -3.47 -0.03 9.13
N MET A 147 -2.30 0.41 8.68
CA MET A 147 -1.01 -0.09 9.14
C MET A 147 -0.28 0.97 9.95
N PHE A 148 0.43 0.51 10.97
CA PHE A 148 1.25 1.34 11.83
C PHE A 148 2.60 0.68 12.13
N GLU A 149 3.54 1.52 12.55
CA GLU A 149 4.86 1.16 13.02
C GLU A 149 4.87 1.15 14.55
N HIS A 150 5.37 0.05 15.11
CA HIS A 150 5.71 -0.05 16.53
C HIS A 150 6.94 -0.97 16.67
N ASP A 151 7.94 -0.51 17.41
CA ASP A 151 9.25 -1.16 17.55
C ASP A 151 9.91 -1.53 16.20
N ALA A 152 9.93 -0.59 15.26
CA ALA A 152 10.47 -0.75 13.91
C ALA A 152 9.81 -1.87 13.08
N ARG A 153 8.65 -2.38 13.52
CA ARG A 153 7.87 -3.42 12.83
C ARG A 153 6.56 -2.84 12.36
N ALA A 154 6.07 -3.36 11.24
CA ALA A 154 4.77 -2.99 10.69
C ALA A 154 3.67 -3.92 11.23
N TRP A 155 2.57 -3.32 11.64
CA TRP A 155 1.41 -4.00 12.20
C TRP A 155 0.15 -3.55 11.48
N LEU A 156 -0.76 -4.48 11.23
CA LEU A 156 -2.13 -4.19 10.83
C LEU A 156 -2.95 -3.89 12.10
N LYS A 157 -3.73 -2.82 12.08
CA LYS A 157 -4.79 -2.57 13.06
C LYS A 157 -6.08 -3.27 12.61
N TRP A 158 -6.67 -4.05 13.51
CA TRP A 158 -7.97 -4.68 13.31
C TRP A 158 -8.73 -4.84 14.63
N GLN A 159 -9.89 -4.19 14.74
CA GLN A 159 -10.64 -4.07 15.99
C GLN A 159 -9.72 -3.63 17.14
N ASP A 160 -9.74 -4.32 18.27
CA ASP A 160 -8.90 -4.05 19.43
C ASP A 160 -7.55 -4.82 19.40
N ARG A 161 -7.13 -5.27 18.21
CA ARG A 161 -5.93 -6.11 18.02
C ARG A 161 -4.97 -5.53 16.99
N ALA A 162 -3.70 -5.90 17.15
CA ALA A 162 -2.63 -5.68 16.19
C ALA A 162 -2.17 -7.02 15.61
N LEU A 163 -1.93 -7.06 14.29
CA LEU A 163 -1.39 -8.23 13.62
C LEU A 163 -0.03 -7.93 13.00
N LEU A 164 1.00 -8.69 13.39
CA LEU A 164 2.36 -8.50 12.90
C LEU A 164 2.46 -8.86 11.43
N TRP A 165 2.91 -7.92 10.60
CA TRP A 165 3.08 -8.12 9.16
C TRP A 165 4.45 -8.73 8.82
N SER A 166 4.47 -9.59 7.79
CA SER A 166 5.68 -10.02 7.09
C SER A 166 5.37 -10.22 5.60
N PHE A 167 6.40 -10.35 4.74
CA PHE A 167 6.20 -10.67 3.33
C PHE A 167 5.46 -12.00 3.10
N GLY A 168 5.58 -12.95 4.03
CA GLY A 168 4.91 -14.26 3.97
C GLY A 168 3.47 -14.26 4.50
N GLY A 169 3.01 -13.14 5.08
CA GLY A 169 1.71 -13.04 5.72
C GLY A 169 1.79 -12.53 7.15
N TYR A 170 0.62 -12.30 7.74
CA TYR A 170 0.48 -11.99 9.16
C TYR A 170 0.97 -13.15 10.03
N GLN A 171 1.79 -12.85 11.05
CA GLN A 171 2.53 -13.86 11.83
C GLN A 171 2.06 -14.01 13.28
N ALA A 172 1.54 -12.95 13.89
CA ALA A 172 1.18 -12.93 15.29
C ALA A 172 0.03 -11.94 15.53
N VAL A 173 -0.73 -12.18 16.60
CA VAL A 173 -1.75 -11.26 17.12
C VAL A 173 -1.30 -10.77 18.48
N SER A 174 -1.46 -9.48 18.74
CA SER A 174 -1.26 -8.88 20.05
C SER A 174 -2.38 -7.89 20.37
N ASP A 175 -2.44 -7.47 21.62
CA ASP A 175 -3.19 -6.27 21.98
C ASP A 175 -2.61 -5.04 21.28
N LEU A 176 -3.44 -4.01 21.14
CA LEU A 176 -2.97 -2.71 20.67
C LEU A 176 -1.98 -2.11 21.69
N PRO A 177 -0.86 -1.54 21.23
CA PRO A 177 0.05 -0.84 22.12
C PRO A 177 -0.66 0.37 22.77
N SER A 178 -0.39 0.58 24.06
CA SER A 178 -0.90 1.75 24.80
C SER A 178 -0.16 3.04 24.44
N ASP A 179 1.09 2.91 24.02
CA ASP A 179 1.92 4.04 23.59
C ASP A 179 1.53 4.54 22.20
N HIS A 180 2.01 5.75 21.86
CA HIS A 180 1.84 6.26 20.51
C HIS A 180 2.59 5.38 19.51
N VAL A 181 2.03 5.22 18.32
CA VAL A 181 2.58 4.46 17.19
C VAL A 181 2.80 5.37 15.98
N GLY A 182 3.64 4.94 15.03
CA GLY A 182 3.86 5.66 13.78
C GLY A 182 2.84 5.28 12.73
N CYS A 183 2.03 6.21 12.23
CA CYS A 183 1.05 5.89 11.20
C CYS A 183 1.74 5.66 9.84
N LEU A 184 1.61 4.45 9.29
CA LEU A 184 2.18 4.11 7.98
C LEU A 184 1.19 4.44 6.86
N THR A 185 -0.10 4.17 7.08
CA THR A 185 -1.15 4.43 6.10
C THR A 185 -1.35 5.93 5.87
N PRO A 186 -1.29 6.40 4.61
CA PRO A 186 -1.45 7.82 4.28
C PRO A 186 -2.83 8.35 4.67
N SER A 187 -2.92 9.67 4.93
CA SER A 187 -4.12 10.34 5.44
C SER A 187 -5.38 10.02 4.63
N ALA A 188 -5.31 10.15 3.30
CA ALA A 188 -6.45 9.85 2.43
C ALA A 188 -6.83 8.37 2.43
N SER A 189 -5.86 7.45 2.55
CA SER A 189 -6.20 6.03 2.69
C SER A 189 -6.88 5.74 4.03
N LEU A 190 -6.48 6.40 5.12
CA LEU A 190 -7.20 6.31 6.40
C LEU A 190 -8.63 6.82 6.27
N GLU A 191 -8.85 7.94 5.58
CA GLU A 191 -10.20 8.44 5.35
C GLU A 191 -11.02 7.47 4.50
N ALA A 192 -10.47 6.92 3.41
CA ALA A 192 -11.18 5.90 2.64
C ALA A 192 -11.61 4.70 3.50
N LEU A 193 -10.74 4.21 4.39
CA LEU A 193 -11.08 3.13 5.33
C LEU A 193 -12.20 3.54 6.30
N ARG A 194 -12.13 4.75 6.89
CA ARG A 194 -13.21 5.31 7.73
C ARG A 194 -14.52 5.50 6.96
N GLY A 195 -14.42 5.75 5.66
CA GLY A 195 -15.56 5.88 4.74
C GLY A 195 -16.19 4.55 4.32
N GLY A 196 -15.72 3.42 4.87
CA GLY A 196 -16.26 2.09 4.61
C GLY A 196 -15.59 1.36 3.45
N TYR A 197 -14.45 1.83 2.94
CA TYR A 197 -13.66 1.04 2.00
C TYR A 197 -13.09 -0.20 2.68
N LEU A 198 -13.41 -1.38 2.14
CA LEU A 198 -12.94 -2.66 2.67
C LEU A 198 -11.77 -3.20 1.85
N PRO A 199 -10.53 -3.09 2.33
CA PRO A 199 -9.36 -3.59 1.62
C PRO A 199 -9.26 -5.11 1.69
N LYS A 200 -8.67 -5.72 0.66
CA LYS A 200 -8.42 -7.16 0.62
C LYS A 200 -7.20 -7.53 1.47
N LEU A 201 -7.38 -8.46 2.41
CA LEU A 201 -6.36 -8.97 3.32
C LEU A 201 -5.78 -10.30 2.84
N HIS A 202 -4.53 -10.58 3.20
CA HIS A 202 -3.91 -11.88 2.97
C HIS A 202 -4.64 -13.02 3.70
N PRO A 203 -4.79 -14.22 3.10
CA PRO A 203 -5.48 -15.34 3.75
C PRO A 203 -4.95 -15.75 5.13
N SER A 204 -3.68 -15.48 5.43
CA SER A 204 -3.11 -15.69 6.77
C SER A 204 -3.80 -14.85 7.86
N PHE A 205 -4.46 -13.75 7.49
CA PHE A 205 -5.29 -12.97 8.41
C PHE A 205 -6.39 -13.84 9.04
N ASN A 206 -7.12 -14.60 8.22
CA ASN A 206 -8.23 -15.44 8.69
C ASN A 206 -7.78 -16.58 9.60
N GLN A 207 -6.52 -16.99 9.51
CA GLN A 207 -5.95 -18.04 10.38
C GLN A 207 -5.66 -17.53 11.79
N LEU A 208 -5.58 -16.20 11.95
CA LEU A 208 -5.21 -15.52 13.19
C LEU A 208 -6.36 -14.72 13.80
N ALA A 209 -7.34 -14.31 12.99
CA ALA A 209 -8.51 -13.53 13.41
C ALA A 209 -9.71 -14.40 13.84
N ALA A 210 -9.58 -15.73 13.78
CA ALA A 210 -10.54 -16.69 14.33
C ALA A 210 -10.24 -16.97 15.81
#